data_AF-A0A7C1JXU8-F1
#
_entry.id   AF-A0A7C1JXU8-F1
#
_cell.length_a   1.000
_cell.length_b   1.000
_cell.length_c   1.000
_cell.angle_alpha   90.00
_cell.angle_beta   90.00
_cell.angle_gamma   90.00
#
_symmetry.space_group_name_H-M   'P 1'
#
loop_
_entity.id
_entity.type
_entity.pdbx_description
1 polymer ?
#
loop_
_entity_poly.entity_id
_entity_poly.type
_entity_poly.pdbx_seq_one_letter_code
_entity_poly.pdbx_strand_id
1 'polypeptide(L)' 'MDQTSTSPIPTPSIPPGVCIPWDEKRKEFAVIRGDESLVRRIWEENDALAYMYIWQVLESF' A
#
# COMPACT_ATOMS: atom_id res chain seq x y z
N MET A 1 8.23 34.51 -23.03
CA MET A 1 7.11 33.96 -22.25
C MET A 1 6.69 32.68 -22.92
N ASP A 2 6.94 31.52 -22.30
CA ASP A 2 6.18 30.31 -22.59
C ASP A 2 5.85 29.68 -21.23
N GLN A 3 4.58 29.81 -20.84
CA GLN A 3 4.06 29.23 -19.62
C GLN A 3 3.85 27.73 -19.87
N THR A 4 4.71 26.89 -19.30
CA THR A 4 4.50 25.45 -19.29
C THR A 4 3.26 25.16 -18.45
N SER A 5 2.15 24.86 -19.11
CA SER A 5 0.91 24.36 -18.52
C SER A 5 1.20 23.10 -17.71
N THR A 6 1.41 23.25 -16.40
CA THR A 6 1.60 22.13 -15.48
C THR A 6 0.23 21.50 -15.22
N SER A 7 -0.05 20.38 -15.88
CA SER A 7 -1.21 19.55 -15.54
C SER A 7 -1.03 19.00 -14.11
N PRO A 8 -2.06 19.00 -13.24
CA PRO A 8 -1.92 18.53 -11.88
C PRO A 8 -1.56 17.03 -11.87
N ILE A 9 -0.49 16.68 -11.16
CA ILE A 9 -0.08 15.28 -10.96
C ILE A 9 -1.17 14.61 -10.10
N PRO A 10 -1.74 13.48 -10.54
CA PRO A 10 -2.71 12.74 -9.75
C PRO A 10 -2.13 12.37 -8.40
N THR A 11 -2.85 12.68 -7.33
CA THR A 11 -2.46 12.24 -5.99
C THR A 11 -2.71 10.73 -5.88
N PRO A 12 -1.70 9.92 -5.50
CA PRO A 12 -1.89 8.50 -5.31
C PRO A 12 -2.91 8.25 -4.18
N SER A 13 -3.84 7.33 -4.42
CA SER A 13 -4.90 6.98 -3.46
C SER A 13 -4.43 6.04 -2.34
N ILE A 14 -3.21 5.50 -2.46
CA ILE A 14 -2.64 4.55 -1.50
C ILE A 14 -1.82 5.34 -0.47
N PRO A 15 -2.04 5.15 0.83
CA PRO A 15 -1.26 5.82 1.86
C PRO A 15 0.23 5.48 1.76
N PRO A 16 1.13 6.41 2.14
CA PRO A 16 2.54 6.10 2.30
C PRO A 16 2.77 4.94 3.27
N GLY A 17 3.73 4.07 2.97
CA GLY A 17 4.04 2.90 3.81
C GLY A 17 3.12 1.69 3.63
N VAL A 18 2.14 1.78 2.74
CA VAL A 18 1.19 0.71 2.41
C VAL A 18 1.39 0.31 0.97
N CYS A 19 1.53 -0.98 0.69
CA CYS A 19 1.49 -1.51 -0.67
C CYS A 19 0.05 -1.84 -1.06
N ILE A 20 -0.67 -2.59 -0.21
CA ILE A 20 -2.06 -2.98 -0.47
C ILE A 20 -2.90 -2.77 0.81
N PRO A 21 -3.82 -1.79 0.80
CA PRO A 21 -4.71 -1.53 1.94
C PRO A 21 -5.54 -2.76 2.32
N TRP A 22 -5.81 -2.93 3.61
CA TRP A 22 -6.63 -4.05 4.11
C TRP A 22 -7.98 -4.15 3.39
N ASP A 23 -8.64 -3.02 3.14
CA ASP A 23 -9.95 -3.01 2.47
C ASP A 23 -9.90 -3.58 1.04
N GLU A 24 -8.76 -3.43 0.35
CA GLU A 24 -8.53 -4.07 -0.95
C GLU A 24 -8.19 -5.55 -0.78
N LYS A 25 -7.25 -5.88 0.12
CA LYS A 25 -6.85 -7.27 0.35
C LYS A 25 -8.01 -8.14 0.82
N ARG A 26 -8.90 -7.59 1.65
CA ARG A 26 -10.05 -8.29 2.23
C ARG A 26 -11.00 -8.84 1.16
N LYS A 27 -11.06 -8.21 -0.01
CA LYS A 27 -11.89 -8.65 -1.14
C LYS A 27 -11.42 -9.97 -1.74
N GLU A 28 -10.15 -10.34 -1.58
CA GLU A 28 -9.61 -11.63 -2.05
C GLU A 28 -10.03 -12.80 -1.16
N PHE A 29 -10.35 -12.54 0.11
CA PHE A 29 -10.81 -13.56 1.02
C PHE A 29 -12.32 -13.77 0.87
N ALA A 30 -12.73 -15.04 0.88
CA ALA A 30 -14.12 -15.40 1.15
C ALA A 30 -14.49 -15.02 2.62
N VAL A 31 -15.42 -15.75 3.23
CA VAL A 31 -15.71 -15.54 4.65
C VAL A 31 -14.53 -16.00 5.50
N ILE A 32 -13.93 -15.07 6.23
CA ILE A 32 -12.90 -15.38 7.24
C ILE A 32 -13.60 -16.09 8.41
N ARG A 33 -13.28 -17.37 8.62
CA ARG A 33 -13.76 -18.15 9.76
C ARG A 33 -12.78 -18.00 10.91
N GLY A 34 -12.96 -16.97 11.74
CA GLY A 34 -12.08 -16.67 12.86
C GLY A 34 -12.00 -15.18 13.16
N ASP A 35 -10.93 -14.78 13.86
CA ASP A 35 -10.70 -13.38 14.22
C ASP A 35 -10.13 -12.59 13.03
N GLU A 36 -11.00 -11.83 12.35
CA GLU A 36 -10.63 -10.96 11.25
C GLU A 36 -9.66 -9.84 11.66
N SER A 37 -9.72 -9.37 12.92
CA SER A 37 -8.81 -8.34 13.40
C SER A 37 -7.37 -8.83 13.49
N LEU A 38 -7.19 -10.11 13.86
CA LEU A 38 -5.88 -10.75 13.87
C LEU A 38 -5.33 -10.90 12.44
N VAL A 39 -6.14 -11.36 11.49
CA VAL A 39 -5.72 -11.51 10.08
C VAL A 39 -5.31 -10.15 9.51
N ARG A 40 -6.12 -9.13 9.75
CA ARG A 40 -5.82 -7.74 9.36
C ARG A 40 -4.48 -7.28 9.91
N ARG A 41 -4.26 -7.44 11.22
CA ARG A 41 -3.04 -6.99 11.87
C ARG A 41 -1.80 -7.67 11.28
N ILE A 42 -1.84 -8.99 11.11
CA ILE A 42 -0.73 -9.74 10.53
C ILE A 42 -0.49 -9.36 9.06
N TRP A 43 -1.55 -9.09 8.30
CA TRP A 43 -1.44 -8.56 6.94
C TRP A 43 -0.74 -7.20 6.92
N GLU A 44 -1.22 -6.23 7.71
CA GLU A 44 -0.66 -4.88 7.76
C GLU A 44 0.81 -4.89 8.24
N GLU A 45 1.15 -5.75 9.21
CA GLU A 45 2.54 -5.95 9.66
C GLU A 45 3.43 -6.51 8.54
N ASN A 46 2.95 -7.46 7.72
CA ASN A 46 3.70 -8.01 6.59
C ASN A 46 3.81 -7.02 5.42
N ASP A 47 2.73 -6.30 5.11
CA ASP A 47 2.69 -5.30 4.04
C ASP A 47 3.68 -4.16 4.31
N ALA A 48 3.81 -3.72 5.57
CA ALA A 48 4.81 -2.75 5.99
C ALA A 48 6.25 -3.26 5.74
N LEU A 49 6.53 -4.54 6.01
CA LEU A 49 7.83 -5.14 5.70
C LEU A 49 8.08 -5.25 4.20
N ALA A 50 7.06 -5.57 3.41
CA ALA A 50 7.14 -5.60 1.96
C ALA A 50 7.44 -4.21 1.37
N TYR A 51 6.76 -3.17 1.88
CA TYR A 51 7.04 -1.78 1.52
C TYR A 51 8.50 -1.40 1.81
N MET A 52 8.99 -1.73 3.01
CA MET A 52 10.37 -1.48 3.39
C MET A 52 11.36 -2.22 2.48
N TYR A 53 11.09 -3.48 2.15
CA TYR A 53 11.92 -4.25 1.23
C TYR A 53 12.02 -3.59 -0.15
N ILE A 54 10.88 -3.20 -0.74
CA ILE A 54 10.85 -2.51 -2.04
C ILE A 54 11.69 -1.24 -1.96
N TRP A 55 11.50 -0.42 -0.93
CA TRP A 55 12.24 0.82 -0.78
C TRP A 55 13.75 0.57 -0.61
N GLN A 56 14.15 -0.40 0.21
CA GLN A 56 15.56 -0.76 0.38
C GLN A 56 16.21 -1.24 -0.92
N VAL A 57 15.52 -2.02 -1.75
CA VAL A 57 16.01 -2.45 -3.06
C VAL A 57 16.16 -1.28 -4.04
N LEU A 58 15.29 -0.27 -3.92
CA LEU A 58 15.28 0.91 -4.80
C LEU A 58 16.19 2.06 -4.32
N GLU A 59 16.67 2.06 -3.08
CA GLU A 59 17.57 3.12 -2.57
C GLU A 59 18.99 2.61 -2.32
N SER A 60 19.17 1.30 -2.18
CA SER A 60 20.49 0.68 -2.07
C SER A 60 21.10 0.53 -3.46
N PHE A 61 21.58 1.63 -4.03
CA PHE A 61 22.50 1.64 -5.17
C PHE A 61 23.86 2.21 -4.75
#